data_AF-A0A2I6F7X7-F1
#
_entry.id   AF-A0A2I6F7X7-F1
#
_cell.length_a   1.000
_cell.length_b   1.000
_cell.length_c   1.000
_cell.angle_alpha   90.00
_cell.angle_beta   90.00
_cell.angle_gamma   90.00
#
_symmetry.space_group_name_H-M   'P 1'
#
loop_
_entity.id
_entity.type
_entity.pdbx_description
1 polymer ?
#
loop_
_entity_poly.entity_id
_entity_poly.type
_entity_poly.pdbx_seq_one_letter_code
_entity_poly.pdbx_strand_id
1 'polypeptide(L)'
;MKIHRISPETLITLIHAHLAGKADSTAKEEHRLLRRFLRDDDGRLAGVLLNIAGILQFNRELSARHNYPATPLTEFSLRKRGKQLHLCLCSLRFFYIPPVFIQNKRRKSIVVHLNKITYKQTHSIR
;
A
#
# COMPACT_ATOMS: atom_id res chain seq x y z
N MET A 1 18.80 -2.76 1.88
CA MET A 1 17.46 -3.06 1.35
C MET A 1 16.93 -1.78 0.72
N LYS A 2 16.59 -1.76 -0.58
CA LYS A 2 16.14 -0.54 -1.25
C LYS A 2 14.67 -0.28 -0.91
N ILE A 3 14.36 0.96 -0.52
CA ILE A 3 13.00 1.41 -0.23
C ILE A 3 12.49 2.16 -1.46
N HIS A 4 11.25 1.86 -1.85
CA HIS A 4 10.58 2.47 -3.00
C HIS A 4 9.35 3.22 -2.53
N ARG A 5 9.03 4.34 -3.18
CA ARG A 5 7.79 5.09 -2.95
C ARG A 5 6.79 4.78 -4.04
N ILE A 6 5.52 4.71 -3.68
CA ILE A 6 4.43 4.58 -4.65
C ILE A 6 3.22 5.37 -4.17
N SER A 7 2.58 6.10 -5.08
CA SER A 7 1.34 6.77 -4.76
C SER A 7 0.18 5.77 -4.74
N PRO A 8 -0.90 6.04 -3.97
CA PRO A 8 -2.07 5.17 -3.96
C PRO A 8 -2.67 4.98 -5.36
N GLU A 9 -2.72 6.04 -6.16
CA GLU A 9 -3.30 6.03 -7.51
C GLU A 9 -2.46 5.15 -8.45
N THR A 10 -1.13 5.26 -8.35
CA THR A 10 -0.22 4.42 -9.13
C THR A 10 -0.35 2.95 -8.72
N LEU A 11 -0.47 2.68 -7.42
CA LEU A 11 -0.66 1.32 -6.91
C LEU A 11 -1.99 0.72 -7.41
N ILE A 12 -3.09 1.49 -7.38
CA ILE A 12 -4.40 1.07 -7.92
C ILE A 12 -4.30 0.72 -9.39
N THR A 13 -3.71 1.61 -10.21
CA THR A 13 -3.55 1.39 -11.66
C THR A 13 -2.77 0.11 -11.94
N LEU A 14 -1.67 -0.14 -11.24
CA LEU A 14 -0.87 -1.36 -11.41
C LEU A 14 -1.65 -2.63 -11.04
N ILE A 15 -2.45 -2.57 -9.98
CA ILE A 15 -3.27 -3.71 -9.54
C ILE A 15 -4.38 -3.99 -10.56
N HIS A 16 -5.07 -2.95 -11.04
CA HIS A 16 -6.07 -3.09 -12.09
C HIS A 16 -5.47 -3.68 -13.38
N ALA A 17 -4.30 -3.20 -13.80
CA ALA A 17 -3.60 -3.76 -14.96
C ALA A 17 -3.26 -5.25 -14.76
N HIS A 18 -2.76 -5.62 -13.56
CA HIS A 18 -2.47 -7.01 -13.22
C HIS A 18 -3.72 -7.90 -13.24
N LEU A 19 -4.82 -7.46 -12.61
CA LEU A 19 -6.09 -8.19 -12.60
C LEU A 19 -6.70 -8.34 -14.00
N ALA A 20 -6.46 -7.38 -14.88
CA ALA A 20 -6.88 -7.43 -16.28
C ALA A 20 -5.95 -8.28 -17.18
N GLY A 21 -4.92 -8.92 -16.62
CA GLY A 21 -3.94 -9.70 -17.39
C GLY A 21 -3.04 -8.85 -18.29
N LYS A 22 -3.01 -7.53 -18.10
CA LYS A 22 -2.22 -6.60 -18.92
C LYS A 22 -0.79 -6.50 -18.39
N ALA A 23 0.18 -6.71 -19.25
CA ALA A 23 1.58 -6.45 -18.93
C ALA A 23 1.88 -4.96 -19.18
N ASP A 24 1.79 -4.13 -18.14
CA ASP A 24 2.18 -2.71 -18.25
C ASP A 24 3.64 -2.57 -18.73
N SER A 25 3.91 -1.84 -19.80
CA SER A 25 5.28 -1.66 -20.33
C SER A 25 6.14 -0.70 -19.50
N THR A 26 5.64 -0.25 -18.33
CA THR A 26 6.30 0.81 -17.55
C THR A 26 7.72 0.44 -17.12
N ALA A 27 8.66 1.35 -17.41
CA ALA A 27 10.11 1.20 -17.17
C ALA A 27 10.55 1.44 -15.71
N LYS A 28 9.65 1.92 -14.84
CA LYS A 28 10.00 2.22 -13.45
C LYS A 28 10.23 0.95 -12.64
N GLU A 29 11.31 0.95 -11.85
CA GLU A 29 11.74 -0.23 -11.10
C GLU A 29 10.68 -0.69 -10.09
N GLU A 30 10.05 0.25 -9.38
CA GLU A 30 8.98 -0.01 -8.43
C GLU A 30 7.82 -0.80 -9.05
N HIS A 31 7.42 -0.45 -10.28
CA HIS A 31 6.34 -1.13 -10.99
C HIS A 31 6.75 -2.55 -11.37
N ARG A 32 8.00 -2.73 -11.83
CA ARG A 32 8.56 -4.05 -12.16
C ARG A 32 8.58 -4.96 -10.93
N LEU A 33 8.96 -4.43 -9.77
CA LEU A 33 9.02 -5.18 -8.52
C LEU A 33 7.63 -5.63 -8.06
N LEU A 34 6.63 -4.74 -8.06
CA LEU A 34 5.26 -5.09 -7.67
C LEU A 34 4.63 -6.10 -8.63
N ARG A 35 4.84 -5.96 -9.94
CA ARG A 35 4.39 -6.96 -10.92
C ARG A 35 5.03 -8.33 -10.69
N ARG A 36 6.33 -8.37 -10.40
CA ARG A 36 7.02 -9.64 -10.09
C ARG A 36 6.49 -10.26 -8.79
N PHE A 37 6.18 -9.44 -7.79
CA PHE A 37 5.53 -9.89 -6.56
C PHE A 37 4.14 -10.47 -6.83
N LEU A 38 3.35 -9.87 -7.71
CA LEU A 38 2.01 -10.34 -8.08
C LEU A 38 1.98 -11.45 -9.13
N ARG A 39 3.12 -11.80 -9.76
CA ARG A 39 3.18 -12.92 -10.71
C ARG A 39 2.62 -14.21 -10.08
N ASP A 40 1.79 -14.94 -10.80
CA ASP A 40 1.13 -16.17 -10.30
C ASP A 40 0.20 -15.95 -9.10
N ASP A 41 -0.22 -14.72 -8.81
CA ASP A 41 -1.30 -14.44 -7.86
C ASP A 41 -2.65 -14.83 -8.45
N ASP A 42 -3.52 -15.43 -7.64
CA ASP A 42 -4.89 -15.82 -7.99
C ASP A 42 -5.89 -14.64 -7.83
N GLY A 43 -5.38 -13.42 -7.85
CA GLY A 43 -6.14 -12.18 -7.60
C GLY A 43 -6.35 -11.85 -6.13
N ARG A 44 -6.00 -12.75 -5.20
CA ARG A 44 -6.25 -12.52 -3.78
C ARG A 44 -5.26 -11.53 -3.16
N LEU A 45 -3.96 -11.61 -3.46
CA LEU A 45 -2.99 -10.61 -2.98
C LEU A 45 -3.23 -9.26 -3.64
N ALA A 46 -3.56 -9.27 -4.93
CA ALA A 46 -4.00 -8.09 -5.66
C ALA A 46 -5.21 -7.44 -4.98
N GLY A 47 -6.22 -8.22 -4.58
CA GLY A 47 -7.37 -7.72 -3.83
C GLY A 47 -7.02 -7.10 -2.47
N VAL A 48 -6.11 -7.72 -1.71
CA VAL A 48 -5.61 -7.15 -0.44
C VAL A 48 -4.91 -5.81 -0.70
N LEU A 49 -4.03 -5.75 -1.69
CA LEU A 49 -3.33 -4.52 -2.05
C LEU A 49 -4.29 -3.44 -2.56
N LEU A 50 -5.35 -3.82 -3.27
CA LEU A 50 -6.35 -2.87 -3.76
C LEU A 50 -7.12 -2.25 -2.58
N ASN A 51 -7.50 -3.07 -1.60
CA ASN A 51 -8.13 -2.59 -0.37
C ASN A 51 -7.22 -1.61 0.38
N ILE A 52 -5.94 -1.97 0.57
CA ILE A 52 -4.94 -1.09 1.19
C ILE A 52 -4.81 0.22 0.40
N ALA A 53 -4.70 0.15 -0.92
CA ALA A 53 -4.56 1.33 -1.77
C ALA A 53 -5.78 2.26 -1.70
N GLY A 54 -7.00 1.70 -1.63
CA GLY A 54 -8.22 2.47 -1.40
C GLY A 54 -8.23 3.19 -0.06
N ILE A 55 -7.80 2.52 1.02
CA ILE A 55 -7.66 3.16 2.35
C ILE A 55 -6.65 4.30 2.30
N LEU A 56 -5.52 4.11 1.60
CA LEU A 56 -4.49 5.14 1.45
C LEU A 56 -5.01 6.35 0.67
N GLN A 57 -5.71 6.12 -0.44
CA GLN A 57 -6.34 7.18 -1.23
C GLN A 57 -7.34 7.97 -0.38
N PHE A 58 -8.23 7.28 0.33
CA PHE A 58 -9.19 7.93 1.21
C PHE A 58 -8.52 8.76 2.32
N ASN A 59 -7.46 8.23 2.96
CA ASN A 59 -6.70 8.99 3.95
C ASN A 59 -6.08 10.25 3.34
N ARG A 60 -5.59 10.18 2.10
CA ARG A 60 -4.99 11.31 1.40
C ARG A 60 -6.02 12.40 1.09
N GLU A 61 -7.18 12.01 0.57
CA GLU A 61 -8.31 12.91 0.32
C GLU A 61 -8.81 13.55 1.62
N LEU A 62 -8.89 12.77 2.70
CA LEU A 62 -9.30 13.25 4.00
C LEU A 62 -8.27 14.24 4.58
N SER A 63 -6.97 13.97 4.47
CA SER A 63 -5.93 14.91 4.89
C SER A 63 -5.99 16.22 4.11
N ALA A 64 -6.25 16.17 2.80
CA ALA A 64 -6.42 17.36 1.98
C ALA A 64 -7.66 18.19 2.39
N ARG A 65 -8.80 17.55 2.67
CA ARG A 65 -10.03 18.23 3.12
C ARG A 65 -9.89 18.91 4.48
N HIS A 66 -9.03 18.38 5.36
CA HIS A 66 -8.86 18.88 6.73
C HIS A 66 -7.57 19.70 6.92
N ASN A 67 -6.89 20.11 5.85
CA ASN A 67 -5.63 20.86 5.90
C ASN A 67 -4.59 20.22 6.84
N TYR A 68 -4.54 18.89 6.86
CA TYR A 68 -3.63 18.17 7.74
C TYR A 68 -2.18 18.34 7.25
N PRO A 69 -1.23 18.66 8.14
CA PRO A 69 0.12 19.05 7.73
C PRO A 69 0.93 17.92 7.08
N ALA A 70 0.49 16.66 7.24
CA ALA A 70 1.18 15.52 6.65
C ALA A 70 0.31 14.76 5.66
N THR A 71 0.77 14.77 4.42
CA THR A 71 0.25 13.91 3.35
C THR A 71 0.60 12.46 3.64
N PRO A 72 -0.38 11.54 3.66
CA PRO A 72 -0.12 10.11 3.74
C PRO A 72 0.91 9.65 2.71
N LEU A 73 1.89 8.86 3.16
CA LEU A 73 2.95 8.33 2.32
C LEU A 73 2.92 6.81 2.36
N THR A 74 3.20 6.19 1.21
CA THR A 74 3.37 4.74 1.10
C THR A 74 4.75 4.43 0.56
N GLU A 75 5.49 3.68 1.36
CA GLU A 75 6.79 3.13 1.00
C GLU A 75 6.73 1.61 1.01
N PHE A 76 7.53 0.97 0.18
CA PHE A 76 7.59 -0.48 0.15
C PHE A 76 8.99 -1.03 -0.10
N SER A 77 9.17 -2.29 0.29
CA SER A 77 10.35 -3.07 -0.03
C SER A 77 9.98 -4.55 -0.16
N LEU A 78 10.77 -5.29 -0.93
CA LEU A 78 10.62 -6.73 -1.06
C LEU A 78 11.68 -7.46 -0.23
N ARG A 79 11.24 -8.47 0.54
CA ARG A 79 12.08 -9.38 1.33
C ARG A 79 11.86 -10.83 0.91
N LYS A 80 12.67 -11.74 1.48
CA LYS A 80 12.60 -13.20 1.28
C LYS A 80 12.55 -13.59 -0.21
N ARG A 81 13.53 -13.11 -0.99
CA ARG A 81 13.62 -13.31 -2.46
C ARG A 81 12.36 -12.86 -3.22
N GLY A 82 11.75 -11.75 -2.80
CA GLY A 82 10.55 -11.20 -3.45
C GLY A 82 9.25 -11.91 -3.09
N LYS A 83 9.25 -12.75 -2.05
CA LYS A 83 8.02 -13.41 -1.55
C LYS A 83 7.30 -12.62 -0.46
N GLN A 84 7.94 -11.61 0.12
CA GLN A 84 7.35 -10.82 1.19
C GLN A 84 7.37 -9.35 0.82
N LEU A 85 6.20 -8.75 0.66
CA LEU A 85 6.05 -7.33 0.41
C LEU A 85 5.86 -6.61 1.75
N HIS A 86 6.84 -5.78 2.11
CA HIS A 86 6.75 -4.91 3.28
C HIS A 86 6.21 -3.56 2.83
N LEU A 87 5.06 -3.16 3.34
CA LEU A 87 4.46 -1.84 3.14
C LEU A 87 4.65 -1.04 4.41
N CYS A 88 5.26 0.14 4.30
CA CYS A 88 5.33 1.13 5.36
C CYS A 88 4.35 2.25 5.04
N LEU A 89 3.34 2.41 5.90
CA LEU A 89 2.30 3.41 5.74
C LEU A 89 2.49 4.49 6.79
N CYS A 90 2.70 5.73 6.34
CA CYS A 90 2.99 6.86 7.21
C CYS A 90 1.83 7.86 7.21
N SER A 91 1.63 8.53 8.34
CA SER A 91 0.69 9.66 8.48
C SER A 91 -0.76 9.31 8.14
N LEU A 92 -1.18 8.07 8.45
CA LEU A 92 -2.58 7.64 8.29
C LEU A 92 -3.43 8.05 9.49
N ARG A 93 -4.67 8.48 9.23
CA ARG A 93 -5.68 8.78 10.24
C ARG A 93 -6.34 7.51 10.75
N PHE A 94 -6.62 6.56 9.85
CA PHE A 94 -7.11 5.23 10.21
C PHE A 94 -6.57 4.17 9.24
N PHE A 95 -6.51 2.94 9.73
CA PHE A 95 -6.12 1.78 8.94
C PHE A 95 -6.80 0.53 9.48
N TYR A 96 -7.50 -0.19 8.62
CA TYR A 96 -8.17 -1.43 8.97
C TYR A 96 -8.12 -2.40 7.79
N ILE A 97 -7.58 -3.59 8.01
CA ILE A 97 -7.65 -4.69 7.03
C ILE A 97 -8.67 -5.70 7.56
N PRO A 98 -9.73 -6.01 6.79
CA PRO A 98 -10.67 -7.06 7.17
C PRO A 98 -9.98 -8.41 7.44
N PRO A 99 -10.37 -9.16 8.50
CA PRO A 99 -9.74 -10.43 8.87
C PRO A 99 -9.70 -11.50 7.77
N VAL A 100 -10.66 -11.45 6.83
CA VAL A 100 -10.69 -12.32 5.63
C VAL A 100 -9.41 -12.23 4.79
N PHE A 101 -8.70 -11.10 4.85
CA PHE A 101 -7.44 -10.87 4.13
C PHE A 101 -6.19 -11.25 4.95
N ILE A 102 -6.33 -11.64 6.22
CA ILE A 102 -5.23 -11.92 7.16
C ILE A 102 -4.84 -13.42 7.19
N GLN A 103 -5.64 -14.31 6.59
CA GLN A 103 -5.41 -15.76 6.66
C GLN A 103 -4.14 -16.21 5.92
N ASN A 104 -3.23 -16.86 6.65
CA ASN A 104 -1.84 -17.07 6.24
C ASN A 104 -1.46 -18.56 6.18
N LYS A 105 -1.52 -19.13 4.97
CA LYS A 105 -0.84 -20.38 4.58
C LYS A 105 -0.28 -20.26 3.14
N ARG A 106 0.31 -19.12 2.81
CA ARG A 106 0.70 -18.79 1.42
C ARG A 106 2.19 -18.64 1.22
N ARG A 107 2.64 -18.94 -0.01
CA ARG A 107 4.04 -18.79 -0.46
C ARG A 107 4.49 -17.33 -0.52
N LYS A 108 3.55 -16.39 -0.66
CA LYS A 108 3.78 -14.94 -0.67
C LYS A 108 2.94 -14.27 0.42
N SER A 109 3.45 -13.18 0.99
CA SER A 109 2.78 -12.45 2.08
C SER A 109 3.00 -10.94 1.99
N ILE A 110 2.07 -10.19 2.56
CA ILE A 110 2.15 -8.73 2.72
C ILE A 110 2.31 -8.46 4.22
N VAL A 111 3.31 -7.66 4.59
CA VAL A 111 3.52 -7.17 5.95
C VAL A 111 3.32 -5.68 5.95
N VAL A 112 2.36 -5.21 6.74
CA VAL A 112 2.09 -3.78 6.87
C VAL A 112 2.71 -3.25 8.16
N HIS A 113 3.50 -2.20 8.02
CA HIS A 113 4.11 -1.43 9.10
C HIS A 113 3.37 -0.09 9.15
N LEU A 114 2.77 0.22 10.30
CA LEU A 114 2.09 1.50 10.51
C LEU A 114 3.02 2.43 11.25
N ASN A 115 3.48 3.48 10.58
CA ASN A 115 4.24 4.54 11.21
C ASN A 115 3.31 5.71 11.52
N LYS A 116 2.75 5.71 12.73
CA LYS A 116 1.96 6.84 13.21
C LYS A 116 2.90 7.96 13.63
N ILE A 117 2.90 9.06 12.90
CA ILE A 117 3.42 10.31 13.43
C ILE A 117 2.36 10.84 14.40
N THR A 118 2.59 10.67 15.69
CA THR A 118 1.73 11.26 16.73
C THR A 118 2.02 12.76 16.78
N TYR A 119 1.25 13.56 16.05
CA TYR A 119 1.30 15.01 16.25
C TYR A 119 0.75 15.31 17.64
N LYS A 120 1.50 16.08 18.45
CA LYS A 120 0.94 16.66 19.69
C LYS A 120 -0.34 17.39 19.30
N GLN A 121 -1.47 17.03 19.93
CA GLN A 121 -2.71 17.80 19.79
C GLN A 121 -2.42 19.24 20.20
N THR A 122 -2.27 20.15 19.24
CA THR A 122 -2.01 21.57 19.54
C THR A 122 -3.27 22.39 19.75
N HIS A 123 -4.47 21.82 19.58
CA HIS A 123 -5.72 22.51 19.89
C HIS A 123 -6.74 21.55 20.49
N SER A 124 -6.98 21.67 21.80
CA SER A 124 -8.23 21.26 22.42
C SER A 124 -9.29 22.29 22.04
N ILE A 125 -10.34 21.88 21.33
CA ILE A 125 -11.59 22.65 21.32
C ILE A 125 -12.34 22.19 22.57
N ARG A 126 -12.52 23.10 23.53
CA ARG A 126 -13.46 22.96 24.65
C ARG A 126 -14.85 23.33 24.17
#